data_AF-A0A7C3CZZ3-F1
#
_entry.id   AF-A0A7C3CZZ3-F1
#
_cell.length_a   1.000
_cell.length_b   1.000
_cell.length_c   1.000
_cell.angle_alpha   90.00
_cell.angle_beta   90.00
_cell.angle_gamma   90.00
#
_symmetry.space_group_name_H-M   'P 1'
#
loop_
_entity.id
_entity.type
_entity.pdbx_description
1 polymer ?
#
loop_
_entity_poly.entity_id
_entity_poly.type
_entity_poly.pdbx_seq_one_letter_code
_entity_poly.pdbx_strand_id
1 'polypeptide(L)'
;MVHAHRSSQEVAATTLFNAVLKDRPHMISVLIRAGVDPDVRNIEGMTPLMAAAESGAAEIARLLIENGADPTLVDDFGETAYEIAIRKGHRHLLGILRH
;
A
#
# COMPACT_ATOMS: atom_id res chain seq x y z
N MET A 1 -28.86 10.36 4.90
CA MET A 1 -28.23 9.17 5.53
C MET A 1 -26.89 8.83 4.84
N VAL A 2 -25.95 9.78 4.69
CA VAL A 2 -24.71 9.58 3.91
C VAL A 2 -23.45 9.35 4.76
N HIS A 3 -23.57 9.29 6.08
CA HIS A 3 -22.39 9.22 6.98
C HIS A 3 -21.86 7.79 7.24
N ALA A 4 -22.58 6.74 6.83
CA ALA A 4 -22.18 5.35 7.14
C ALA A 4 -21.10 4.78 6.20
N HIS A 5 -20.98 5.29 4.97
CA HIS A 5 -20.02 4.75 3.98
C HIS A 5 -18.60 5.32 4.13
N ARG A 6 -18.45 6.50 4.75
CA ARG A 6 -17.14 7.13 4.96
C ARG A 6 -16.37 6.47 6.10
N SER A 7 -17.07 6.08 7.17
CA SER A 7 -16.47 5.42 8.33
C SER A 7 -16.01 3.99 8.04
N SER A 8 -16.69 3.25 7.15
CA SER A 8 -16.29 1.89 6.79
C SER A 8 -15.02 1.88 5.94
N GLN A 9 -14.87 2.85 5.03
CA GLN A 9 -13.68 2.97 4.18
C GLN A 9 -12.47 3.51 4.96
N GLU A 10 -12.65 4.42 5.90
CA GLU A 10 -11.57 4.94 6.76
C GLU A 10 -11.02 3.88 7.73
N VAL A 11 -11.91 3.04 8.28
CA VAL A 11 -11.50 1.87 9.08
C VAL A 11 -10.84 0.81 8.19
N ALA A 12 -11.35 0.57 6.99
CA ALA A 12 -10.76 -0.37 6.02
C ALA A 12 -9.36 0.06 5.57
N ALA A 13 -9.17 1.33 5.22
CA ALA A 13 -7.89 1.95 4.90
C ALA A 13 -6.88 1.73 6.02
N THR A 14 -7.27 2.12 7.23
CA THR A 14 -6.48 1.94 8.45
C THR A 14 -6.12 0.46 8.67
N THR A 15 -7.01 -0.46 8.32
CA THR A 15 -6.79 -1.90 8.48
C THR A 15 -5.76 -2.43 7.48
N LEU A 16 -5.80 -2.00 6.22
CA LEU A 16 -4.81 -2.39 5.22
C LEU A 16 -3.42 -1.84 5.54
N PHE A 17 -3.31 -0.57 5.93
CA PHE A 17 -2.05 0.00 6.42
C PHE A 17 -1.49 -0.77 7.61
N ASN A 18 -2.34 -1.10 8.59
CA ASN A 18 -1.90 -1.89 9.74
C ASN A 18 -1.41 -3.30 9.33
N ALA A 19 -2.04 -3.93 8.33
CA ALA A 19 -1.56 -5.22 7.81
C ALA A 19 -0.18 -5.11 7.16
N VAL A 20 0.07 -4.04 6.39
CA VAL A 20 1.39 -3.74 5.81
C VAL A 20 2.42 -3.47 6.90
N LEU A 21 2.15 -2.55 7.82
CA LEU A 21 3.07 -2.13 8.88
C LEU A 21 3.39 -3.24 9.90
N LYS A 22 2.50 -4.23 10.04
CA LYS A 22 2.70 -5.40 10.90
C LYS A 22 3.23 -6.62 10.13
N ASP A 23 3.60 -6.46 8.86
CA ASP A 23 4.08 -7.51 7.96
C ASP A 23 3.18 -8.76 8.03
N ARG A 24 1.90 -8.58 7.67
CA ARG A 24 0.89 -9.65 7.64
C ARG A 24 0.43 -9.97 6.20
N PRO A 25 1.24 -10.71 5.41
CA PRO A 25 0.95 -11.01 4.00
C PRO A 25 -0.44 -11.58 3.75
N HIS A 26 -0.87 -12.56 4.57
CA HIS A 26 -2.18 -13.19 4.44
C HIS A 26 -3.36 -12.21 4.56
N MET A 27 -3.22 -11.12 5.31
CA MET A 27 -4.29 -10.13 5.46
C MET A 27 -4.44 -9.25 4.23
N ILE A 28 -3.37 -9.03 3.44
CA ILE A 28 -3.40 -8.15 2.26
C ILE A 28 -4.45 -8.63 1.25
N SER A 29 -4.31 -9.88 0.80
CA SER A 29 -5.25 -10.47 -0.16
C SER A 29 -6.66 -10.61 0.40
N VAL A 30 -6.81 -10.90 1.70
CA VAL A 30 -8.13 -11.02 2.34
C VAL A 30 -8.86 -9.68 2.36
N LEU A 31 -8.16 -8.60 2.74
CA LEU A 31 -8.74 -7.27 2.83
C LEU A 31 -9.11 -6.75 1.43
N ILE A 32 -8.22 -6.89 0.45
CA ILE A 32 -8.50 -6.40 -0.91
C ILE A 32 -9.67 -7.18 -1.54
N ARG A 33 -9.72 -8.50 -1.35
CA ARG A 33 -10.89 -9.32 -1.79
C ARG A 33 -12.19 -8.99 -1.06
N ALA A 34 -12.12 -8.42 0.14
CA ALA A 34 -13.27 -7.90 0.86
C ALA A 34 -13.73 -6.51 0.35
N GLY A 35 -13.10 -5.98 -0.70
CA GLY A 35 -13.46 -4.71 -1.33
C GLY A 35 -12.71 -3.50 -0.78
N VAL A 36 -11.64 -3.70 -0.01
CA VAL A 36 -10.74 -2.61 0.38
C VAL A 36 -9.94 -2.21 -0.85
N ASP A 37 -9.95 -0.92 -1.16
CA ASP A 37 -9.17 -0.34 -2.26
C ASP A 37 -7.66 -0.55 -2.00
N PRO A 38 -6.93 -1.25 -2.88
CA PRO A 38 -5.49 -1.46 -2.73
C PRO A 38 -4.68 -0.16 -2.80
N ASP A 39 -5.22 0.90 -3.42
CA ASP A 39 -4.56 2.19 -3.62
C ASP A 39 -5.03 3.27 -2.63
N VAL A 40 -5.67 2.85 -1.54
CA VAL A 40 -6.18 3.75 -0.53
C VAL A 40 -5.10 4.65 0.05
N ARG A 41 -5.33 5.97 0.06
CA ARG A 41 -4.35 6.96 0.49
C ARG A 41 -4.52 7.30 1.97
N ASN A 42 -3.41 7.37 2.70
CA ASN A 42 -3.40 7.91 4.07
C ASN A 42 -3.33 9.45 4.07
N ILE A 43 -3.16 10.06 5.24
CA ILE A 43 -3.11 11.53 5.40
C ILE A 43 -1.88 12.21 4.76
N GLU A 44 -0.86 11.44 4.38
CA GLU A 44 0.35 11.92 3.68
C GLU A 44 0.29 11.58 2.18
N GLY A 45 -0.87 11.11 1.70
CA GLY A 45 -1.04 10.66 0.33
C GLY A 45 -0.38 9.33 0.02
N MET A 46 0.28 8.67 0.98
CA MET A 46 0.92 7.38 0.75
C MET A 46 -0.13 6.31 0.48
N THR A 47 0.19 5.37 -0.43
CA THR A 47 -0.54 4.12 -0.64
C THR A 47 0.05 2.99 0.22
N PRO A 48 -0.63 1.84 0.38
CA PRO A 48 -0.09 0.68 1.06
C PRO A 48 1.21 0.17 0.40
N LEU A 49 1.34 0.31 -0.92
CA LEU A 49 2.53 -0.09 -1.66
C LEU A 49 3.73 0.80 -1.34
N MET A 50 3.52 2.11 -1.15
CA MET A 50 4.55 3.03 -0.67
C MET A 50 4.99 2.68 0.75
N ALA A 51 4.08 2.34 1.65
CA ALA A 51 4.43 1.88 3.02
C ALA A 51 5.22 0.55 3.01
N ALA A 52 4.89 -0.37 2.10
CA ALA A 52 5.67 -1.59 1.89
C ALA A 52 7.07 -1.26 1.34
N ALA A 53 7.16 -0.30 0.42
CA ALA A 53 8.43 0.17 -0.10
C ALA A 53 9.29 0.86 0.96
N GLU A 54 8.67 1.64 1.86
CA GLU A 54 9.36 2.31 2.95
C GLU A 54 9.97 1.31 3.94
N SER A 55 9.22 0.27 4.29
CA SER A 55 9.61 -0.79 5.23
C SER A 55 10.52 -1.87 4.63
N GLY A 56 10.65 -1.94 3.31
CA GLY A 56 11.45 -2.97 2.63
C GLY A 56 10.73 -4.31 2.48
N ALA A 57 9.41 -4.35 2.70
CA ALA A 57 8.59 -5.57 2.74
C ALA A 57 8.28 -6.11 1.34
N ALA A 58 9.23 -6.84 0.76
CA ALA A 58 9.13 -7.37 -0.61
C ALA A 58 7.94 -8.29 -0.87
N GLU A 59 7.57 -9.10 0.12
CA GLU A 59 6.42 -10.00 -0.04
C GLU A 59 5.10 -9.24 -0.06
N ILE A 60 4.95 -8.25 0.83
CA ILE A 60 3.78 -7.36 0.85
C ILE A 60 3.69 -6.57 -0.46
N ALA A 61 4.81 -6.04 -0.95
CA ALA A 61 4.84 -5.29 -2.21
C ALA A 61 4.37 -6.16 -3.40
N ARG A 62 4.83 -7.41 -3.49
CA ARG A 62 4.34 -8.36 -4.51
C ARG A 62 2.84 -8.60 -4.40
N LEU A 63 2.36 -8.91 -3.20
CA LEU A 63 0.94 -9.17 -2.99
C LEU A 63 0.06 -7.98 -3.34
N LEU A 64 0.49 -6.75 -3.02
CA LEU A 64 -0.25 -5.55 -3.38
C LEU A 64 -0.34 -5.39 -4.91
N ILE A 65 0.76 -5.54 -5.64
CA ILE A 65 0.77 -5.46 -7.11
C ILE A 65 -0.08 -6.58 -7.73
N GLU A 66 0.05 -7.82 -7.24
CA GLU A 66 -0.75 -8.96 -7.70
C GLU A 66 -2.25 -8.76 -7.47
N ASN A 67 -2.63 -7.97 -6.47
CA ASN A 67 -4.02 -7.60 -6.17
C ASN A 67 -4.41 -6.23 -6.75
N GLY A 68 -3.63 -5.69 -7.69
CA GLY A 68 -4.02 -4.54 -8.52
C GLY A 68 -3.62 -3.17 -7.99
N ALA A 69 -2.70 -3.07 -7.02
CA ALA A 69 -2.15 -1.78 -6.61
C ALA A 69 -1.35 -1.13 -7.75
N ASP A 70 -1.53 0.17 -7.97
CA ASP A 70 -0.85 0.95 -8.99
C ASP A 70 0.51 1.48 -8.48
N PRO A 71 1.65 1.00 -9.00
CA PRO A 71 2.98 1.43 -8.58
C PRO A 71 3.37 2.84 -9.06
N THR A 72 2.57 3.44 -9.95
CA THR A 72 2.85 4.75 -10.57
C THR A 72 2.28 5.93 -9.79
N LEU A 73 1.43 5.66 -8.80
CA LEU A 73 0.91 6.67 -7.91
C LEU A 73 2.04 7.33 -7.13
N VAL A 74 1.87 8.62 -6.84
CA VAL A 74 2.80 9.44 -6.04
C VAL A 74 2.14 9.87 -4.74
N ASP A 75 2.89 9.98 -3.66
CA ASP A 75 2.43 10.58 -2.40
C ASP A 75 2.37 12.12 -2.50
N ASP A 76 2.10 12.81 -1.39
CA ASP A 76 2.00 14.27 -1.36
C ASP A 76 3.36 14.97 -1.54
N PHE A 77 4.47 14.23 -1.44
CA PHE A 77 5.82 14.71 -1.74
C PHE A 77 6.23 14.45 -3.20
N GLY A 78 5.37 13.79 -3.97
CA GLY A 78 5.65 13.41 -5.34
C GLY A 78 6.50 12.14 -5.45
N GLU A 79 6.66 11.35 -4.39
CA GLU A 79 7.41 10.09 -4.42
C GLU A 79 6.50 8.91 -4.77
N THR A 80 6.89 8.12 -5.77
CA THR A 80 6.37 6.77 -6.05
C THR A 80 6.93 5.75 -5.06
N ALA A 81 6.31 4.56 -5.00
CA ALA A 81 6.87 3.45 -4.24
C ALA A 81 8.32 3.11 -4.68
N TYR A 82 8.62 3.23 -5.98
CA TYR A 82 9.96 3.00 -6.51
C TYR A 82 10.99 4.01 -5.98
N GLU A 83 10.64 5.30 -5.96
CA GLU A 83 11.51 6.37 -5.44
C GLU A 83 11.76 6.22 -3.94
N ILE A 84 10.72 5.89 -3.16
CA ILE A 84 10.85 5.58 -1.73
C ILE A 84 11.82 4.41 -1.51
N ALA A 85 11.70 3.32 -2.28
CA ALA A 85 12.60 2.17 -2.17
C ALA A 85 14.06 2.54 -2.49
N ILE A 86 14.30 3.41 -3.47
CA ILE A 86 15.65 3.94 -3.76
C ILE A 86 16.17 4.75 -2.57
N ARG A 87 15.38 5.71 -2.07
CA ARG A 87 15.76 6.61 -0.98
C ARG A 87 16.09 5.85 0.30
N LYS A 88 15.34 4.80 0.61
CA LYS A 88 15.57 3.92 1.77
C LYS A 88 16.65 2.85 1.55
N GLY A 89 17.12 2.67 0.32
CA GLY A 89 18.17 1.71 -0.02
C GLY A 89 17.69 0.27 -0.20
N HIS A 90 16.39 0.03 -0.32
CA HIS A 90 15.79 -1.30 -0.46
C HIS A 90 15.87 -1.81 -1.90
N ARG A 91 17.10 -2.04 -2.37
CA ARG A 91 17.37 -2.38 -3.78
C ARG A 91 16.68 -3.65 -4.28
N HIS A 92 16.39 -4.59 -3.39
CA HIS A 92 15.68 -5.84 -3.72
C HIS A 92 14.22 -5.60 -4.13
N LEU A 93 13.61 -4.47 -3.75
CA LEU A 93 12.27 -4.08 -4.18
C LEU A 93 12.22 -3.52 -5.61
N LEU A 94 13.32 -2.99 -6.13
CA LEU A 94 13.33 -2.31 -7.43
C LEU A 94 13.00 -3.23 -8.62
N GLY A 95 13.13 -4.55 -8.44
CA GLY A 95 12.67 -5.52 -9.43
C GLY A 95 11.16 -5.73 -9.42
N ILE A 96 10.53 -5.59 -8.24
CA ILE A 96 9.10 -5.75 -8.03
C ILE A 96 8.36 -4.47 -8.47
N LEU A 97 8.90 -3.30 -8.14
CA LEU A 97 8.26 -2.01 -8.34
C LEU A 97 8.45 -1.43 -9.75
N ARG A 98 9.09 -2.16 -10.67
CA ARG A 98 9.38 -1.70 -12.04
C ARG A 98 8.27 -2.01 -13.05
N HIS A 99 7.13 -2.48 -12.56
CA HIS A 99 6.02 -2.98 -13.37
C HIS A 99 5.37 -1.91 -14.24
#